data_AF-A0A452ZBP4-F1
#
_entry.id   AF-A0A452ZBP4-F1
#
_cell.length_a   1.000
_cell.length_b   1.000
_cell.length_c   1.000
_cell.angle_alpha   90.00
_cell.angle_beta   90.00
_cell.angle_gamma   90.00
#
_symmetry.space_group_name_H-M   'P 1'
#
loop_
_entity.id
_entity.type
_entity.pdbx_description
1 polymer ?
#
loop_
_entity_poly.entity_id
_entity_poly.type
_entity_poly.pdbx_seq_one_letter_code
_entity_poly.pdbx_strand_id
1 'polypeptide(L)'
;PTPILREPTPRLQPTTPTRTPHRRPRVPRNPPAACHPSRYKPDPSLLLRYSQPRSNQNNPANSSHEHQQQQREANRPAGEMAQESLRLVCPPVSAHEGRLPRQYTLEGQGAKKDISPPLEWYGVPDGTRSLAVVVQDVDADERVPWTHWVVVNISPEEKGLPEGFSGAGGNANAGGGDGGVQEGVNDWKQPGWRGPVPDSHGHRIQFRLYALDDVLSLGNKVTVDKVMEAIEGHVLGEAEITAVF
;
A
#
# COMPACT_ATOMS: atom_id res chain seq x y z
N PRO A 1 25.93 48.84 -54.23
CA PRO A 1 25.35 47.75 -53.42
C PRO A 1 24.40 46.87 -54.25
N THR A 2 24.90 45.69 -54.62
CA THR A 2 24.25 44.67 -55.47
C THR A 2 23.18 43.89 -54.69
N PRO A 3 22.02 43.52 -55.27
CA PRO A 3 21.07 42.63 -54.61
C PRO A 3 21.43 41.16 -54.86
N ILE A 4 21.43 40.37 -53.79
CA ILE A 4 21.79 38.95 -53.77
C ILE A 4 20.52 38.10 -53.87
N LEU A 5 20.40 37.33 -54.95
CA LEU A 5 19.34 36.35 -55.21
C LEU A 5 19.54 35.14 -54.28
N ARG A 6 18.49 34.68 -53.56
CA ARG A 6 18.49 33.40 -52.85
C ARG A 6 17.66 32.37 -53.61
N GLU A 7 18.29 31.26 -53.98
CA GLU A 7 17.65 30.10 -54.60
C GLU A 7 16.87 29.24 -53.59
N PRO A 8 15.85 28.47 -54.04
CA PRO A 8 15.03 27.64 -53.16
C PRO A 8 15.59 26.22 -52.94
N THR A 9 15.51 25.75 -51.69
CA THR A 9 15.89 24.40 -51.22
C THR A 9 14.91 23.31 -51.70
N PRO A 10 15.36 22.12 -52.14
CA PRO A 10 14.49 21.06 -52.63
C PRO A 10 13.82 20.21 -51.52
N ARG A 11 12.58 19.78 -51.78
CA ARG A 11 11.75 18.89 -50.94
C ARG A 11 12.32 17.47 -50.88
N LEU A 12 12.37 16.90 -49.67
CA LEU A 12 12.61 15.47 -49.42
C LEU A 12 11.32 14.66 -49.65
N GLN A 13 11.42 13.54 -50.39
CA GLN A 13 10.34 12.55 -50.55
C GLN A 13 10.40 11.49 -49.44
N PRO A 14 9.26 10.95 -48.95
CA PRO A 14 9.25 9.87 -47.98
C PRO A 14 9.41 8.48 -48.64
N THR A 15 10.31 7.67 -48.09
CA THR A 15 10.48 6.25 -48.43
C THR A 15 9.48 5.37 -47.68
N THR A 16 8.93 4.37 -48.37
CA THR A 16 8.00 3.36 -47.85
C THR A 16 8.71 2.28 -47.02
N PRO A 17 8.11 1.73 -45.95
CA PRO A 17 8.73 0.68 -45.15
C PRO A 17 8.50 -0.75 -45.68
N THR A 18 9.55 -1.56 -45.54
CA THR A 18 9.68 -2.98 -45.87
C THR A 18 8.79 -3.89 -45.01
N ARG A 19 8.13 -4.87 -45.64
CA ARG A 19 7.24 -5.87 -45.00
C ARG A 19 8.02 -7.13 -44.58
N THR A 20 8.11 -7.39 -43.28
CA THR A 20 8.67 -8.63 -42.71
C THR A 20 7.57 -9.68 -42.50
N PRO A 21 7.74 -10.97 -42.86
CA PRO A 21 6.73 -12.00 -42.61
C PRO A 21 6.87 -12.62 -41.19
N HIS A 22 5.76 -12.62 -40.46
CA HIS A 22 5.58 -13.29 -39.16
C HIS A 22 5.71 -14.82 -39.28
N ARG A 23 6.56 -15.42 -38.43
CA ARG A 23 6.62 -16.86 -38.20
C ARG A 23 5.94 -17.18 -36.86
N ARG A 24 4.88 -18.00 -36.89
CA ARG A 24 4.11 -18.44 -35.71
C ARG A 24 4.96 -19.29 -34.76
N PRO A 25 4.79 -19.18 -33.42
CA PRO A 25 5.39 -20.12 -32.47
C PRO A 25 4.60 -21.43 -32.36
N ARG A 26 5.32 -22.54 -32.20
CA ARG A 26 4.79 -23.90 -31.96
C ARG A 26 4.32 -24.05 -30.52
N VAL A 27 3.17 -24.69 -30.34
CA VAL A 27 2.61 -25.15 -29.06
C VAL A 27 3.35 -26.41 -28.58
N PRO A 28 3.76 -26.52 -27.29
CA PRO A 28 4.26 -27.79 -26.75
C PRO A 28 3.12 -28.72 -26.31
N ARG A 29 3.36 -30.02 -26.50
CA ARG A 29 2.46 -31.16 -26.24
C ARG A 29 2.22 -31.39 -24.75
N ASN A 30 0.98 -31.80 -24.41
CA ASN A 30 0.61 -32.44 -23.14
C ASN A 30 1.36 -33.77 -22.91
N PRO A 31 1.66 -34.15 -21.66
CA PRO A 31 2.04 -35.51 -21.29
C PRO A 31 0.81 -36.40 -20.95
N PRO A 32 0.91 -37.74 -21.06
CA PRO A 32 -0.18 -38.65 -20.73
C PRO A 32 -0.22 -39.06 -19.25
N ALA A 33 -1.36 -39.64 -18.88
CA ALA A 33 -1.89 -39.87 -17.54
C ALA A 33 -1.37 -41.11 -16.79
N ALA A 34 -1.51 -41.02 -15.45
CA ALA A 34 -1.99 -42.01 -14.47
C ALA A 34 -1.29 -43.38 -14.28
N CYS A 35 -0.93 -43.68 -13.02
CA CYS A 35 -1.05 -45.03 -12.43
C CYS A 35 -1.16 -45.02 -10.88
N HIS A 36 -2.29 -45.57 -10.41
CA HIS A 36 -2.60 -46.33 -9.19
C HIS A 36 -2.67 -45.72 -7.75
N PRO A 37 -3.77 -46.02 -7.00
CA PRO A 37 -3.91 -45.73 -5.58
C PRO A 37 -3.50 -46.92 -4.69
N SER A 38 -2.70 -46.67 -3.66
CA SER A 38 -2.41 -47.66 -2.61
C SER A 38 -3.23 -47.36 -1.35
N ARG A 39 -3.94 -48.39 -0.90
CA ARG A 39 -4.82 -48.44 0.26
C ARG A 39 -3.98 -48.46 1.53
N TYR A 40 -4.35 -47.65 2.53
CA TYR A 40 -4.02 -47.92 3.92
C TYR A 40 -5.32 -47.91 4.74
N LYS A 41 -5.67 -49.05 5.33
CA LYS A 41 -6.72 -49.17 6.36
C LYS A 41 -6.02 -49.41 7.70
N PRO A 42 -6.48 -48.81 8.81
CA PRO A 42 -5.95 -49.07 10.14
C PRO A 42 -6.47 -50.40 10.71
N ASP A 43 -5.61 -51.12 11.43
CA ASP A 43 -5.94 -52.34 12.18
C ASP A 43 -6.58 -51.99 13.54
N PRO A 44 -7.72 -52.58 13.91
CA PRO A 44 -8.37 -52.40 15.20
C PRO A 44 -8.15 -53.61 16.10
N SER A 45 -7.09 -53.61 16.89
CA SER A 45 -6.97 -54.54 18.01
C SER A 45 -6.06 -53.95 19.08
N LEU A 46 -6.67 -53.51 20.19
CA LEU A 46 -6.20 -53.63 21.59
C LEU A 46 -7.14 -52.81 22.50
N LEU A 47 -8.26 -53.44 22.87
CA LEU A 47 -9.08 -52.98 23.99
C LEU A 47 -8.57 -53.58 25.30
N LEU A 48 -8.46 -52.68 26.29
CA LEU A 48 -8.84 -52.83 27.69
C LEU A 48 -7.90 -53.60 28.63
N ARG A 49 -7.27 -52.88 29.57
CA ARG A 49 -7.37 -53.18 31.01
C ARG A 49 -7.37 -51.90 31.86
N TYR A 50 -8.36 -51.86 32.75
CA TYR A 50 -8.61 -50.94 33.86
C TYR A 50 -7.41 -50.76 34.80
N SER A 51 -7.25 -49.54 35.33
CA SER A 51 -7.06 -49.29 36.77
C SER A 51 -7.25 -47.79 37.07
N GLN A 52 -8.30 -47.46 37.82
CA GLN A 52 -8.44 -46.16 38.48
C GLN A 52 -7.44 -46.06 39.64
N PRO A 53 -7.02 -44.85 40.00
CA PRO A 53 -6.83 -44.52 41.40
C PRO A 53 -7.73 -43.37 41.83
N ARG A 54 -8.56 -43.69 42.83
CA ARG A 54 -8.82 -42.91 44.05
C ARG A 54 -8.93 -41.40 43.91
N SER A 55 -10.18 -40.97 44.10
CA SER A 55 -10.54 -39.78 44.87
C SER A 55 -9.54 -39.49 46.00
N ASN A 56 -8.91 -38.31 45.94
CA ASN A 56 -8.22 -37.74 47.07
C ASN A 56 -8.67 -36.28 47.28
N GLN A 57 -9.53 -36.14 48.29
CA GLN A 57 -9.56 -35.09 49.30
C GLN A 57 -9.28 -33.64 48.86
N ASN A 58 -10.36 -32.86 48.89
CA ASN A 58 -10.44 -31.46 49.28
C ASN A 58 -9.15 -30.89 49.89
N ASN A 59 -8.49 -30.02 49.14
CA ASN A 59 -7.49 -29.11 49.67
C ASN A 59 -8.05 -27.68 49.56
N PRO A 60 -8.40 -26.99 50.66
CA PRO A 60 -9.05 -25.67 50.60
C PRO A 60 -8.10 -24.52 50.20
N ALA A 61 -6.86 -24.80 49.82
CA ALA A 61 -5.85 -23.77 49.54
C ALA A 61 -5.79 -23.29 48.07
N ASN A 62 -6.42 -23.98 47.11
CA ASN A 62 -6.36 -23.57 45.69
C ASN A 62 -7.58 -22.77 45.19
N SER A 63 -8.66 -22.70 45.96
CA SER A 63 -9.87 -21.97 45.52
C SER A 63 -9.72 -20.44 45.61
N SER A 64 -8.77 -19.94 46.40
CA SER A 64 -8.59 -18.49 46.63
C SER A 64 -7.76 -17.82 45.54
N HIS A 65 -6.86 -18.54 44.87
CA HIS A 65 -6.03 -18.00 43.79
C HIS A 65 -6.78 -17.91 42.45
N GLU A 66 -7.59 -18.92 42.10
CA GLU A 66 -8.40 -18.87 40.87
C GLU A 66 -9.55 -17.84 40.97
N HIS A 67 -10.19 -17.71 42.14
CA HIS A 67 -11.19 -16.63 42.34
C HIS A 67 -10.57 -15.24 42.34
N GLN A 68 -9.33 -15.07 42.85
CA GLN A 68 -8.62 -13.79 42.74
C GLN A 68 -8.16 -13.49 41.30
N GLN A 69 -7.83 -14.49 40.48
CA GLN A 69 -7.53 -14.27 39.06
C GLN A 69 -8.79 -13.88 38.28
N GLN A 70 -9.91 -14.59 38.48
CA GLN A 70 -11.18 -14.23 37.81
C GLN A 70 -11.73 -12.87 38.27
N GLN A 71 -11.53 -12.49 39.53
CA GLN A 71 -11.88 -11.14 40.02
C GLN A 71 -10.90 -10.05 39.56
N ARG A 72 -9.63 -10.38 39.25
CA ARG A 72 -8.69 -9.44 38.61
C ARG A 72 -9.00 -9.23 37.13
N GLU A 73 -9.47 -10.26 36.43
CA GLU A 73 -10.01 -10.14 35.07
C GLU A 73 -11.29 -9.29 35.04
N ALA A 74 -12.16 -9.43 36.06
CA ALA A 74 -13.43 -8.71 36.17
C ALA A 74 -13.31 -7.28 36.74
N ASN A 75 -12.23 -6.96 37.46
CA ASN A 75 -11.93 -5.59 37.95
C ASN A 75 -10.84 -4.89 37.12
N ARG A 76 -10.61 -5.31 35.88
CA ARG A 76 -9.87 -4.49 34.93
C ARG A 76 -10.71 -3.23 34.68
N PRO A 77 -10.21 -2.02 34.96
CA PRO A 77 -11.00 -0.82 34.71
C PRO A 77 -11.37 -0.80 33.23
N ALA A 78 -12.67 -0.69 32.95
CA ALA A 78 -13.22 -0.42 31.62
C ALA A 78 -12.92 1.04 31.24
N GLY A 79 -11.64 1.38 31.20
CA GLY A 79 -11.16 2.76 31.18
C GLY A 79 -9.64 2.80 31.19
N GLU A 80 -9.04 2.27 30.12
CA GLU A 80 -7.98 2.96 29.39
C GLU A 80 -7.90 2.23 28.05
N MET A 81 -8.76 2.64 27.11
CA MET A 81 -8.45 2.41 25.70
C MET A 81 -7.13 3.14 25.51
N ALA A 82 -6.01 2.41 25.57
CA ALA A 82 -4.76 2.93 25.07
C ALA A 82 -5.10 3.39 23.66
N GLN A 83 -5.11 4.70 23.43
CA GLN A 83 -5.20 5.26 22.08
C GLN A 83 -4.09 4.56 21.31
N GLU A 84 -4.45 3.57 20.49
CA GLU A 84 -3.51 3.00 19.54
C GLU A 84 -3.17 4.18 18.64
N SER A 85 -1.97 4.71 18.81
CA SER A 85 -1.49 5.83 17.99
C SER A 85 -1.49 5.37 16.54
N LEU A 86 -2.03 6.22 15.65
CA LEU A 86 -2.03 5.95 14.22
C LEU A 86 -0.63 5.54 13.77
N ARG A 87 -0.54 4.42 13.06
CA ARG A 87 0.71 3.86 12.57
C ARG A 87 0.60 3.57 11.09
N LEU A 88 1.63 3.97 10.34
CA LEU A 88 1.80 3.66 8.94
C LEU A 88 2.99 2.70 8.76
N VAL A 89 2.84 1.72 7.86
CA VAL A 89 3.86 0.74 7.51
C VAL A 89 3.88 0.58 5.99
N CYS A 90 5.08 0.53 5.43
CA CYS A 90 5.31 0.06 4.07
C CYS A 90 6.20 -1.19 4.18
N PRO A 91 5.62 -2.41 4.11
CA PRO A 91 6.37 -3.64 4.36
C PRO A 91 7.66 -3.77 3.53
N PRO A 92 7.68 -3.38 2.23
CA PRO A 92 8.91 -3.38 1.45
C PRO A 92 9.97 -2.42 1.98
N VAL A 93 9.62 -1.21 2.44
CA VAL A 93 10.60 -0.27 3.01
C VAL A 93 11.21 -0.85 4.28
N SER A 94 10.40 -1.46 5.16
CA SER A 94 10.91 -2.13 6.37
C SER A 94 11.79 -3.34 6.06
N ALA A 95 11.43 -4.14 5.05
CA ALA A 95 12.21 -5.30 4.62
C ALA A 95 13.55 -4.94 3.96
N HIS A 96 13.68 -3.71 3.45
CA HIS A 96 14.86 -3.20 2.77
C HIS A 96 15.62 -2.15 3.60
N GLU A 97 15.59 -2.28 4.94
CA GLU A 97 16.37 -1.44 5.87
C GLU A 97 16.08 0.07 5.70
N GLY A 98 14.83 0.42 5.39
CA GLY A 98 14.41 1.79 5.15
C GLY A 98 14.62 2.28 3.71
N ARG A 99 15.15 1.44 2.80
CA ARG A 99 15.34 1.80 1.40
C ARG A 99 14.09 1.53 0.58
N LEU A 100 13.78 2.38 -0.39
CA LEU A 100 12.66 2.17 -1.31
C LEU A 100 13.07 1.19 -2.43
N PRO A 101 12.41 0.03 -2.58
CA PRO A 101 12.75 -0.90 -3.66
C PRO A 101 12.59 -0.31 -5.05
N ARG A 102 13.50 -0.69 -5.96
CA ARG A 102 13.58 -0.15 -7.34
C ARG A 102 12.28 -0.25 -8.13
N GLN A 103 11.43 -1.25 -7.88
CA GLN A 103 10.16 -1.41 -8.59
C GLN A 103 9.14 -0.29 -8.31
N TYR A 104 9.28 0.41 -7.17
CA TYR A 104 8.45 1.56 -6.83
C TYR A 104 9.04 2.88 -7.35
N THR A 105 10.22 2.83 -7.95
CA THR A 105 10.92 3.98 -8.55
C THR A 105 10.79 3.95 -10.07
N LEU A 106 11.20 5.05 -10.73
CA LEU A 106 11.31 5.04 -12.19
C LEU A 106 12.56 4.31 -12.71
N GLU A 107 13.51 3.93 -11.83
CA GLU A 107 14.71 3.16 -12.16
C GLU A 107 14.50 1.63 -12.24
N GLY A 108 13.26 1.16 -12.02
CA GLY A 108 12.89 -0.24 -12.19
C GLY A 108 13.01 -0.73 -13.64
N GLN A 109 12.93 -2.05 -13.85
CA GLN A 109 13.12 -2.67 -15.17
C GLN A 109 11.81 -3.19 -15.75
N GLY A 110 11.59 -2.89 -17.04
CA GLY A 110 10.46 -3.42 -17.80
C GLY A 110 9.10 -3.02 -17.20
N ALA A 111 8.23 -4.00 -16.99
CA ALA A 111 6.91 -3.82 -16.37
C ALA A 111 6.94 -3.71 -14.84
N LYS A 112 8.12 -3.85 -14.21
CA LYS A 112 8.32 -3.77 -12.75
C LYS A 112 9.00 -2.45 -12.39
N LYS A 113 8.34 -1.35 -12.71
CA LYS A 113 8.77 0.01 -12.39
C LYS A 113 7.55 0.90 -12.24
N ASP A 114 7.70 2.01 -11.52
CA ASP A 114 6.64 2.99 -11.34
C ASP A 114 5.36 2.39 -10.73
N ILE A 115 5.51 1.34 -9.92
CA ILE A 115 4.40 0.68 -9.22
C ILE A 115 4.21 1.42 -7.88
N SER A 116 2.97 1.70 -7.48
CA SER A 116 2.71 2.26 -6.14
C SER A 116 3.04 1.21 -5.06
N PRO A 117 3.77 1.58 -3.99
CA PRO A 117 4.10 0.65 -2.94
C PRO A 117 2.86 0.26 -2.11
N PRO A 118 2.81 -0.97 -1.58
CA PRO A 118 1.77 -1.35 -0.63
C PRO A 118 1.95 -0.56 0.67
N LEU A 119 0.85 -0.04 1.20
CA LEU A 119 0.79 0.65 2.48
C LEU A 119 -0.18 -0.10 3.40
N GLU A 120 0.16 -0.15 4.68
CA GLU A 120 -0.68 -0.70 5.74
C GLU A 120 -0.74 0.29 6.89
N TRP A 121 -1.89 0.37 7.56
CA TRP A 121 -2.04 1.22 8.72
C TRP A 121 -2.87 0.58 9.83
N TYR A 122 -2.61 1.06 11.04
CA TYR A 122 -3.14 0.52 12.29
C TYR A 122 -3.44 1.67 13.26
N GLY A 123 -4.30 1.44 14.24
CA GLY A 123 -4.62 2.44 15.26
C GLY A 123 -5.32 3.68 14.67
N VAL A 124 -6.28 3.49 13.75
CA VAL A 124 -7.09 4.61 13.25
C VAL A 124 -7.91 5.19 14.41
N PRO A 125 -7.78 6.49 14.75
CA PRO A 125 -8.49 7.10 15.87
C PRO A 125 -10.01 7.01 15.72
N ASP A 126 -10.73 6.84 16.84
CA ASP A 126 -12.19 6.95 16.86
C ASP A 126 -12.63 8.33 16.34
N GLY A 127 -13.75 8.36 15.60
CA GLY A 127 -14.26 9.58 14.98
C GLY A 127 -13.65 9.90 13.62
N THR A 128 -12.66 9.14 13.15
CA THR A 128 -12.14 9.26 11.78
C THR A 128 -13.25 8.98 10.76
N ARG A 129 -13.50 9.93 9.87
CA ARG A 129 -14.45 9.82 8.75
C ARG A 129 -13.77 9.53 7.43
N SER A 130 -12.52 9.95 7.25
CA SER A 130 -11.71 9.57 6.10
C SER A 130 -10.22 9.58 6.40
N LEU A 131 -9.45 8.87 5.58
CA LEU A 131 -7.99 8.87 5.60
C LEU A 131 -7.44 9.53 4.33
N ALA A 132 -6.28 10.18 4.46
CA ALA A 132 -5.52 10.74 3.34
C ALA A 132 -4.05 10.32 3.39
N VAL A 133 -3.50 9.94 2.24
CA VAL A 133 -2.09 9.61 2.05
C VAL A 133 -1.43 10.68 1.19
N VAL A 134 -0.28 11.18 1.64
CA VAL A 134 0.57 12.10 0.88
C VAL A 134 1.99 11.56 0.88
N VAL A 135 2.60 11.44 -0.31
CA VAL A 135 4.00 11.01 -0.46
C VAL A 135 4.80 12.08 -1.16
N GLN A 136 5.87 12.54 -0.52
CA GLN A 136 6.71 13.62 -1.00
C GLN A 136 8.20 13.32 -0.82
N ASP A 137 9.02 13.79 -1.75
CA ASP A 137 10.47 13.91 -1.59
C ASP A 137 10.77 15.27 -0.96
N VAL A 138 11.20 15.27 0.30
CA VAL A 138 11.47 16.50 1.06
C VAL A 138 12.86 17.08 0.78
N ASP A 139 13.69 16.37 0.02
CA ASP A 139 15.05 16.79 -0.34
C ASP A 139 15.16 17.21 -1.81
N ALA A 140 14.07 17.11 -2.59
CA ALA A 140 14.05 17.51 -4.00
C ALA A 140 14.26 19.02 -4.24
N ASP A 141 13.74 19.87 -3.36
CA ASP A 141 13.95 21.32 -3.36
C ASP A 141 13.92 21.84 -1.92
N GLU A 142 14.79 22.80 -1.59
CA GLU A 142 14.91 23.35 -0.22
C GLU A 142 13.63 24.05 0.27
N ARG A 143 12.75 24.48 -0.64
CA ARG A 143 11.56 25.29 -0.31
C ARG A 143 10.26 24.51 -0.40
N VAL A 144 10.16 23.57 -1.34
CA VAL A 144 8.91 22.85 -1.62
C VAL A 144 9.19 21.37 -1.85
N PRO A 145 8.66 20.47 -1.01
CA PRO A 145 8.77 19.04 -1.25
C PRO A 145 8.12 18.63 -2.57
N TRP A 146 8.73 17.67 -3.28
CA TRP A 146 8.22 17.17 -4.54
C TRP A 146 7.19 16.06 -4.33
N THR A 147 5.98 16.24 -4.84
CA THR A 147 4.86 15.31 -4.58
C THR A 147 4.84 14.16 -5.57
N HIS A 148 4.96 12.95 -5.03
CA HIS A 148 4.89 11.68 -5.77
C HIS A 148 3.49 11.10 -5.82
N TRP A 149 2.71 11.26 -4.76
CA TRP A 149 1.40 10.64 -4.65
C TRP A 149 0.50 11.34 -3.65
N VAL A 150 -0.78 11.43 -3.98
CA VAL A 150 -1.84 11.94 -3.10
C VAL A 150 -3.05 11.04 -3.27
N VAL A 151 -3.60 10.55 -2.17
CA VAL A 151 -4.86 9.79 -2.14
C VAL A 151 -5.70 10.34 -1.01
N VAL A 152 -6.97 10.63 -1.25
CA VAL A 152 -7.89 11.17 -0.24
C VAL A 152 -9.16 10.35 -0.16
N ASN A 153 -9.94 10.60 0.89
CA ASN A 153 -11.25 9.99 1.12
C ASN A 153 -11.21 8.45 1.17
N ILE A 154 -10.09 7.90 1.65
CA ILE A 154 -9.97 6.47 1.93
C ILE A 154 -10.87 6.15 3.12
N SER A 155 -11.66 5.08 3.02
CA SER A 155 -12.52 4.65 4.14
C SER A 155 -11.67 4.29 5.36
N PRO A 156 -12.06 4.71 6.58
CA PRO A 156 -11.34 4.37 7.81
C PRO A 156 -11.37 2.87 8.12
N GLU A 157 -12.27 2.10 7.49
CA GLU A 157 -12.36 0.64 7.64
C GLU A 157 -11.30 -0.10 6.80
N GLU A 158 -10.75 0.56 5.78
CA GLU A 158 -9.63 0.01 5.01
C GLU A 158 -8.39 -0.09 5.89
N LYS A 159 -7.56 -1.10 5.62
CA LYS A 159 -6.34 -1.36 6.41
C LYS A 159 -5.06 -1.02 5.66
N GLY A 160 -5.19 -0.57 4.42
CA GLY A 160 -4.05 -0.36 3.54
C GLY A 160 -4.43 -0.03 2.12
N LEU A 161 -3.41 0.31 1.33
CA LEU A 161 -3.49 0.35 -0.12
C LEU A 161 -2.65 -0.82 -0.67
N PRO A 162 -3.19 -1.66 -1.57
CA PRO A 162 -2.43 -2.74 -2.17
C PRO A 162 -1.30 -2.20 -3.06
N GLU A 163 -0.30 -3.04 -3.30
CA GLU A 163 0.73 -2.76 -4.30
C GLU A 163 0.07 -2.52 -5.67
N GLY A 164 0.52 -1.48 -6.37
CA GLY A 164 -0.04 -1.14 -7.67
C GLY A 164 -1.48 -0.60 -7.62
N PHE A 165 -1.92 -0.10 -6.45
CA PHE A 165 -3.21 0.61 -6.34
C PHE A 165 -3.34 1.70 -7.42
N SER A 166 -2.28 2.48 -7.61
CA SER A 166 -2.20 3.46 -8.69
C SER A 166 -1.89 2.80 -10.04
N GLY A 167 -2.59 3.23 -11.10
CA GLY A 167 -2.26 2.89 -12.49
C GLY A 167 -2.70 1.51 -13.01
N ALA A 168 -3.28 0.65 -12.18
CA ALA A 168 -3.67 -0.71 -12.58
C ALA A 168 -5.20 -0.91 -12.69
N GLY A 169 -5.92 -0.09 -13.46
CA GLY A 169 -7.34 -0.35 -13.80
C GLY A 169 -8.30 -0.58 -12.62
N GLY A 170 -7.90 -0.26 -11.39
CA GLY A 170 -8.62 -0.55 -10.16
C GLY A 170 -8.84 0.73 -9.38
N ASN A 171 -10.12 1.04 -9.13
CA ASN A 171 -10.66 1.79 -8.01
C ASN A 171 -10.01 3.10 -7.52
N ALA A 172 -9.01 3.66 -8.20
CA ALA A 172 -8.33 4.92 -7.88
C ALA A 172 -9.26 6.13 -7.78
N ASN A 173 -10.47 6.01 -8.34
CA ASN A 173 -11.57 6.96 -8.21
C ASN A 173 -12.91 6.23 -7.98
N ALA A 174 -12.89 5.11 -7.22
CA ALA A 174 -14.10 4.36 -6.90
C ALA A 174 -15.01 5.22 -6.01
N GLY A 175 -16.17 5.60 -6.57
CA GLY A 175 -17.15 6.47 -5.91
C GLY A 175 -17.53 7.70 -6.74
N GLY A 176 -16.77 8.06 -7.78
CA GLY A 176 -17.19 8.97 -8.87
C GLY A 176 -17.62 10.40 -8.48
N GLY A 177 -17.51 10.80 -7.22
CA GLY A 177 -17.92 12.10 -6.70
C GLY A 177 -17.22 12.45 -5.38
N ASP A 178 -17.64 13.54 -4.74
CA ASP A 178 -17.16 13.93 -3.41
C ASP A 178 -17.47 12.81 -2.40
N GLY A 179 -16.43 12.34 -1.71
CA GLY A 179 -16.51 11.28 -0.70
C GLY A 179 -16.20 9.86 -1.14
N GLY A 180 -15.90 9.61 -2.42
CA GLY A 180 -15.23 8.38 -2.86
C GLY A 180 -13.70 8.49 -2.74
N VAL A 181 -12.99 7.36 -2.72
CA VAL A 181 -11.52 7.36 -2.77
C VAL A 181 -11.06 8.05 -4.05
N GLN A 182 -10.12 8.97 -3.95
CA GLN A 182 -9.63 9.75 -5.09
C GLN A 182 -8.11 9.85 -5.10
N GLU A 183 -7.48 9.52 -6.24
CA GLU A 183 -6.09 9.84 -6.50
C GLU A 183 -5.94 11.27 -7.03
N GLY A 184 -5.07 12.04 -6.39
CA GLY A 184 -4.75 13.40 -6.81
C GLY A 184 -3.71 13.48 -7.92
N VAL A 185 -3.48 14.72 -8.35
CA VAL A 185 -2.49 15.09 -9.36
C VAL A 185 -1.16 15.40 -8.69
N ASN A 186 -0.12 14.65 -9.04
CA ASN A 186 1.25 14.83 -8.56
C ASN A 186 1.99 15.99 -9.27
N ASP A 187 3.26 16.23 -8.93
CA ASP A 187 4.00 17.38 -9.47
C ASP A 187 4.37 17.26 -10.95
N TRP A 188 4.40 16.05 -11.50
CA TRP A 188 4.44 15.82 -12.96
C TRP A 188 3.12 16.12 -13.67
N LYS A 189 2.12 16.63 -12.94
CA LYS A 189 0.77 16.91 -13.43
C LYS A 189 0.08 15.67 -13.97
N GLN A 190 0.42 14.51 -13.41
CA GLN A 190 -0.19 13.21 -13.71
C GLN A 190 -1.04 12.77 -12.51
N PRO A 191 -2.17 12.08 -12.73
CA PRO A 191 -2.91 11.46 -11.63
C PRO A 191 -2.10 10.28 -11.05
N GLY A 192 -2.21 10.09 -9.74
CA GLY A 192 -1.69 8.91 -9.06
C GLY A 192 -0.18 8.92 -8.79
N TRP A 193 0.35 7.73 -8.51
CA TRP A 193 1.74 7.50 -8.14
C TRP A 193 2.68 7.78 -9.32
N ARG A 194 3.76 8.48 -9.02
CA ARG A 194 4.98 8.50 -9.82
C ARG A 194 6.17 8.24 -8.93
N GLY A 195 6.89 7.17 -9.24
CA GLY A 195 8.06 6.74 -8.49
C GLY A 195 9.17 7.79 -8.50
N PRO A 196 9.98 7.87 -7.43
CA PRO A 196 11.08 8.80 -7.38
C PRO A 196 12.14 8.52 -8.45
N VAL A 197 12.76 9.62 -8.91
CA VAL A 197 13.91 9.66 -9.83
C VAL A 197 14.80 10.86 -9.47
N PRO A 198 15.31 10.92 -8.23
CA PRO A 198 16.16 12.03 -7.82
C PRO A 198 17.46 12.05 -8.66
N ASP A 199 18.05 13.23 -8.74
CA ASP A 199 19.33 13.46 -9.42
C ASP A 199 20.52 12.88 -8.63
N SER A 200 20.32 12.59 -7.34
CA SER A 200 21.29 11.99 -6.44
C SER A 200 20.68 10.93 -5.52
N HIS A 201 21.52 10.12 -4.89
CA HIS A 201 21.07 9.12 -3.90
C HIS A 201 20.92 9.77 -2.52
N GLY A 202 20.09 9.18 -1.66
CA GLY A 202 19.93 9.62 -0.27
C GLY A 202 18.76 10.56 -0.03
N HIS A 203 17.96 10.87 -1.07
CA HIS A 203 16.73 11.63 -0.92
C HIS A 203 15.75 10.90 0.00
N ARG A 204 15.12 11.66 0.90
CA ARG A 204 14.11 11.17 1.82
C ARG A 204 12.71 11.30 1.23
N ILE A 205 12.12 10.15 0.97
CA ILE A 205 10.74 10.01 0.51
C ILE A 205 9.85 9.80 1.73
N GLN A 206 9.14 10.84 2.15
CA GLN A 206 8.19 10.80 3.25
C GLN A 206 6.83 10.31 2.77
N PHE A 207 6.32 9.27 3.42
CA PHE A 207 4.94 8.83 3.31
C PHE A 207 4.22 9.26 4.58
N ARG A 208 3.18 10.08 4.42
CA ARG A 208 2.33 10.55 5.51
C ARG A 208 0.92 10.02 5.35
N LEU A 209 0.34 9.64 6.47
CA LEU A 209 -1.05 9.24 6.60
C LEU A 209 -1.72 10.18 7.60
N TYR A 210 -2.86 10.74 7.20
CA TYR A 210 -3.68 11.60 8.03
C TYR A 210 -5.03 10.92 8.27
N ALA A 211 -5.46 10.90 9.53
CA ALA A 211 -6.81 10.53 9.93
C ALA A 211 -7.64 11.78 10.18
N LEU A 212 -8.76 11.92 9.46
CA LEU A 212 -9.54 13.14 9.40
C LEU A 212 -10.94 12.95 9.99
N ASP A 213 -11.43 13.95 10.72
CA ASP A 213 -12.83 14.02 11.19
C ASP A 213 -13.80 14.55 10.13
N ASP A 214 -13.36 14.64 8.87
CA ASP A 214 -14.17 15.07 7.74
C ASP A 214 -13.90 14.25 6.48
N VAL A 215 -14.75 14.46 5.47
CA VAL A 215 -14.62 13.91 4.12
C VAL A 215 -14.36 15.06 3.16
N LEU A 216 -13.24 15.02 2.46
CA LEU A 216 -12.74 16.15 1.68
C LEU A 216 -13.53 16.33 0.36
N SER A 217 -14.10 17.51 0.17
CA SER A 217 -14.76 17.92 -1.08
C SER A 217 -13.84 18.83 -1.90
N LEU A 218 -12.93 18.24 -2.69
CA LEU A 218 -11.88 18.97 -3.41
C LEU A 218 -12.18 19.20 -4.89
N GLY A 219 -13.33 18.69 -5.35
CA GLY A 219 -13.75 18.72 -6.75
C GLY A 219 -12.82 17.93 -7.68
N ASN A 220 -12.79 18.29 -8.96
CA ASN A 220 -12.16 17.48 -10.00
C ASN A 220 -10.62 17.44 -9.97
N LYS A 221 -9.99 18.26 -9.14
CA LYS A 221 -8.52 18.38 -9.10
C LYS A 221 -8.05 18.44 -7.66
N VAL A 222 -7.74 17.26 -7.14
CA VAL A 222 -7.04 17.05 -5.87
C VAL A 222 -5.55 17.32 -6.09
N THR A 223 -4.99 18.27 -5.35
CA THR A 223 -3.55 18.59 -5.32
C THR A 223 -3.10 18.63 -3.87
N VAL A 224 -1.81 18.43 -3.60
CA VAL A 224 -1.30 18.45 -2.23
C VAL A 224 -1.65 19.77 -1.52
N ASP A 225 -1.52 20.92 -2.17
CA ASP A 225 -1.82 22.22 -1.53
C ASP A 225 -3.27 22.30 -1.03
N LYS A 226 -4.22 21.85 -1.87
CA LYS A 226 -5.64 21.83 -1.51
C LYS A 226 -5.93 20.82 -0.41
N VAL A 227 -5.25 19.69 -0.41
CA VAL A 227 -5.38 18.69 0.65
C VAL A 227 -4.88 19.29 1.96
N MET A 228 -3.68 19.87 1.97
CA MET A 228 -3.09 20.46 3.17
C MET A 228 -3.93 21.63 3.71
N GLU A 229 -4.52 22.45 2.84
CA GLU A 229 -5.50 23.49 3.23
C GLU A 229 -6.78 22.88 3.81
N ALA A 230 -7.34 21.84 3.17
CA ALA A 230 -8.61 21.26 3.60
C ALA A 230 -8.52 20.39 4.86
N ILE A 231 -7.35 19.84 5.20
CA ILE A 231 -7.16 19.08 6.44
C ILE A 231 -6.87 19.97 7.65
N GLU A 232 -6.62 21.27 7.45
CA GLU A 232 -6.29 22.18 8.55
C GLU A 232 -7.42 22.21 9.59
N GLY A 233 -7.10 21.87 10.83
CA GLY A 233 -8.07 21.77 11.92
C GLY A 233 -8.91 20.47 11.96
N HIS A 234 -8.73 19.56 11.00
CA HIS A 234 -9.50 18.32 10.86
C HIS A 234 -8.70 17.04 11.16
N VAL A 235 -7.40 17.16 11.47
CA VAL A 235 -6.51 16.01 11.73
C VAL A 235 -6.71 15.47 13.16
N LEU A 236 -7.21 14.24 13.26
CA LEU A 236 -7.32 13.48 14.50
C LEU A 236 -6.05 12.68 14.83
N GLY A 237 -5.27 12.33 13.81
CA GLY A 237 -4.02 11.60 13.96
C GLY A 237 -3.18 11.64 12.70
N GLU A 238 -1.86 11.53 12.88
CA GLU A 238 -0.88 11.49 11.80
C GLU A 238 0.10 10.34 12.04
N ALA A 239 0.53 9.70 10.95
CA ALA A 239 1.64 8.77 10.95
C ALA A 239 2.56 9.03 9.76
N GLU A 240 3.86 8.86 9.97
CA GLU A 240 4.88 9.05 8.93
C GLU A 240 5.83 7.86 8.89
N ILE A 241 6.26 7.50 7.68
CA ILE A 241 7.49 6.75 7.46
C ILE A 241 8.37 7.50 6.44
N THR A 242 9.68 7.43 6.63
CA THR A 242 10.65 7.94 5.66
C THR A 242 11.35 6.77 5.00
N ALA A 243 11.30 6.70 3.67
CA ALA A 243 12.13 5.80 2.88
C ALA A 243 13.31 6.58 2.27
N VAL A 244 14.45 5.91 2.12
CA VAL A 244 15.61 6.47 1.44
C VAL A 244 15.70 5.90 0.03
N PHE A 245 15.96 6.75 -0.95
CA PHE A 245 16.28 6.35 -2.32
C PHE A 245 17.76 5.93 -2.44
#